data_AF-A0A6P0JTW9-F1
#
_entry.id   AF-A0A6P0JTW9-F1
#
_cell.length_a   1.000
_cell.length_b   1.000
_cell.length_c   1.000
_cell.angle_alpha   90.00
_cell.angle_beta   90.00
_cell.angle_gamma   90.00
#
_symmetry.space_group_name_H-M   'P 1'
#
loop_
_entity.id
_entity.type
_entity.pdbx_description
1 polymer ?
#
loop_
_entity_poly.entity_id
_entity_poly.type
_entity_poly.pdbx_seq_one_letter_code
_entity_poly.pdbx_strand_id
1 'polypeptide(L)'
;LVGFFEANEAANAIPLTVKISYYVGASVFLSSVLWTVLTTNETPPKDIEAFNKRNEESEGLGKALKEIWGNIVNMPQTMRQLAVVQFFTWLGMFCVFLYLPPAIAHHIFGAASERSEVYSDGIEWAGVCIAVYNGTCFVVSLILSKIAKRISRKLTHSICLLCGGAGLISLFFIHNKYLAFASMIGLGIAWASILAIPYSMLSDALPKRKIGIYMGLFNAFIVIPQIVAALGLGWVMVTFLNSTHLYVVILGGISFVIGALCVPIVDDVAEEEDDSLPSQVPAES
;
A
#
# COMPACT_ATOMS: atom_id res chain seq x y z
N LEU A 1 -13.94 -47.74 4.84
CA LEU A 1 -12.76 -46.93 4.48
C LEU A 1 -12.99 -46.04 3.26
N VAL A 2 -13.85 -46.40 2.28
CA VAL A 2 -14.14 -45.54 1.11
C VAL A 2 -15.15 -44.42 1.43
N GLY A 3 -16.16 -44.66 2.27
CA GLY A 3 -17.16 -43.62 2.64
C GLY A 3 -16.70 -42.54 3.64
N PHE A 4 -15.49 -42.65 4.19
CA PHE A 4 -14.93 -41.63 5.11
C PHE A 4 -14.11 -40.56 4.37
N PHE A 5 -13.72 -40.81 3.12
CA PHE A 5 -12.98 -39.86 2.29
C PHE A 5 -13.90 -38.98 1.43
N GLU A 6 -14.99 -39.52 0.88
CA GLU A 6 -15.96 -38.71 0.12
C GLU A 6 -16.69 -37.67 0.98
N ALA A 7 -16.96 -37.98 2.24
CA ALA A 7 -17.58 -37.04 3.18
C ALA A 7 -16.65 -35.87 3.59
N ASN A 8 -15.32 -36.04 3.42
CA ASN A 8 -14.32 -35.06 3.85
C ASN A 8 -13.78 -34.19 2.71
N GLU A 9 -13.90 -34.62 1.45
CA GLU A 9 -13.54 -33.79 0.29
C GLU A 9 -14.55 -32.65 0.08
N ALA A 10 -15.84 -32.89 0.29
CA ALA A 10 -16.85 -31.84 0.16
C ALA A 10 -16.69 -30.72 1.21
N ALA A 11 -16.12 -31.03 2.38
CA ALA A 11 -15.93 -30.08 3.48
C ALA A 11 -14.60 -29.28 3.40
N ASN A 12 -13.64 -29.69 2.57
CA ASN A 12 -12.32 -29.05 2.43
C ASN A 12 -11.94 -28.73 0.97
N ALA A 13 -12.85 -28.92 0.01
CA ALA A 13 -12.60 -28.51 -1.36
C ALA A 13 -12.56 -26.98 -1.46
N ILE A 14 -11.43 -26.45 -1.95
CA ILE A 14 -11.31 -25.02 -2.27
C ILE A 14 -12.50 -24.60 -3.14
N PRO A 15 -13.28 -23.57 -2.75
CA PRO A 15 -14.48 -23.17 -3.48
C PRO A 15 -14.20 -22.95 -4.97
N LEU A 16 -15.13 -23.39 -5.83
CA LEU A 16 -14.98 -23.30 -7.28
C LEU A 16 -14.79 -21.84 -7.72
N THR A 17 -15.49 -20.91 -7.06
CA THR A 17 -15.37 -19.46 -7.25
C THR A 17 -13.94 -18.97 -7.05
N VAL A 18 -13.26 -19.45 -6.00
CA VAL A 18 -11.86 -19.15 -5.72
C VAL A 18 -10.95 -19.74 -6.80
N LYS A 19 -11.15 -21.01 -7.18
CA LYS A 19 -10.35 -21.64 -8.25
C LYS A 19 -10.43 -20.89 -9.58
N ILE A 20 -11.65 -20.55 -10.02
CA ILE A 20 -11.87 -19.81 -11.26
C ILE A 20 -11.20 -18.44 -11.18
N SER A 21 -11.34 -17.74 -10.06
CA SER A 21 -10.70 -16.42 -9.86
C SER A 21 -9.18 -16.50 -9.96
N TYR A 22 -8.56 -17.55 -9.41
CA TYR A 22 -7.12 -17.79 -9.51
C TYR A 22 -6.67 -18.04 -10.95
N TYR A 23 -7.35 -18.92 -11.69
CA TYR A 23 -6.97 -19.24 -13.08
C TYR A 23 -7.14 -18.03 -14.00
N VAL A 24 -8.28 -17.34 -13.92
CA VAL A 24 -8.52 -16.13 -14.73
C VAL A 24 -7.50 -15.05 -14.38
N GLY A 25 -7.27 -14.81 -13.09
CA GLY A 25 -6.27 -13.84 -12.62
C GLY A 25 -4.86 -14.16 -13.11
N ALA A 26 -4.43 -15.42 -13.01
CA ALA A 26 -3.12 -15.87 -13.50
C ALA A 26 -2.97 -15.70 -15.01
N SER A 27 -3.99 -16.06 -15.80
CA SER A 27 -3.96 -15.90 -17.26
C SER A 27 -3.85 -14.44 -17.68
N VAL A 28 -4.65 -13.55 -17.08
CA VAL A 28 -4.60 -12.10 -17.37
C VAL A 28 -3.25 -11.51 -16.96
N PHE A 29 -2.77 -11.85 -15.76
CA PHE A 29 -1.48 -11.38 -15.26
C PHE A 29 -0.33 -11.81 -16.17
N LEU A 30 -0.26 -13.10 -16.52
CA LEU A 30 0.79 -13.63 -17.40
C LEU A 30 0.74 -12.97 -18.78
N SER A 31 -0.46 -12.80 -19.35
CA SER A 31 -0.62 -12.15 -20.66
C SER A 31 -0.14 -10.69 -20.64
N SER A 32 -0.45 -9.96 -19.57
CA SER A 32 -0.01 -8.57 -19.39
C SER A 32 1.51 -8.44 -19.23
N VAL A 33 2.12 -9.34 -18.45
CA VAL A 33 3.59 -9.38 -18.28
C VAL A 33 4.27 -9.73 -19.60
N LEU A 34 3.82 -10.78 -20.29
CA LEU A 34 4.37 -11.18 -21.57
C LEU A 34 4.26 -10.06 -22.60
N TRP A 35 3.12 -9.39 -22.67
CA TRP A 35 2.96 -8.20 -23.51
C TRP A 35 4.03 -7.17 -23.20
N THR A 36 4.17 -6.78 -21.93
CA THR A 36 5.15 -5.77 -21.50
C THR A 36 6.58 -6.15 -21.86
N VAL A 37 6.98 -7.39 -21.56
CA VAL A 37 8.34 -7.88 -21.85
C VAL A 37 8.63 -7.92 -23.34
N LEU A 38 7.67 -8.32 -24.16
CA LEU A 38 7.85 -8.46 -25.61
C LEU A 38 7.74 -7.12 -26.35
N THR A 39 7.00 -6.14 -25.82
CA THR A 39 6.78 -4.86 -26.51
C THR A 39 7.64 -3.71 -26.01
N THR A 40 8.24 -3.83 -24.82
CA THR A 40 9.03 -2.73 -24.23
C THR A 40 10.48 -2.81 -24.70
N ASN A 41 10.87 -1.88 -25.56
CA ASN A 41 12.28 -1.69 -25.91
C ASN A 41 12.98 -0.86 -24.82
N GLU A 42 14.02 -1.42 -24.21
CA GLU A 42 14.90 -0.66 -23.33
C GLU A 42 15.92 0.13 -24.18
N THR A 43 15.98 1.44 -23.99
CA THR A 43 17.00 2.28 -24.65
C THR A 43 18.38 1.93 -24.12
N PRO A 44 19.32 1.47 -24.99
CA PRO A 44 20.68 1.18 -24.56
C PRO A 44 21.39 2.47 -24.10
N PRO A 45 22.30 2.40 -23.11
CA PRO A 45 23.08 3.55 -22.66
C PRO A 45 23.84 4.17 -23.84
N LYS A 46 23.85 5.51 -23.93
CA LYS A 46 24.55 6.24 -25.01
C LYS A 46 26.07 5.97 -25.05
N ASP A 47 26.64 5.48 -23.96
CA ASP A 47 28.05 5.14 -23.83
C ASP A 47 28.18 3.82 -23.03
N ILE A 48 28.39 2.72 -23.76
CA ILE A 48 28.51 1.37 -23.20
C ILE A 48 29.83 1.23 -22.42
N GLU A 49 30.90 1.90 -22.83
CA GLU A 49 32.20 1.83 -22.15
C GLU A 49 32.15 2.55 -20.80
N ALA A 50 31.57 3.74 -20.74
CA ALA A 50 31.37 4.44 -19.47
C ALA A 50 30.43 3.70 -18.52
N PHE A 51 29.42 2.99 -19.05
CA PHE A 51 28.53 2.13 -18.26
C PHE A 51 29.25 0.90 -17.70
N ASN A 52 30.01 0.19 -18.53
CA ASN A 52 30.78 -0.98 -18.11
C ASN A 52 31.85 -0.62 -17.09
N LYS A 53 32.58 0.49 -17.30
CA LYS A 53 33.58 0.99 -16.36
C LYS A 53 32.97 1.37 -15.01
N ARG A 54 31.78 1.96 -15.02
CA ARG A 54 31.04 2.26 -13.79
C ARG A 54 30.56 1.00 -13.06
N ASN A 55 30.13 -0.04 -13.80
CA ASN A 55 29.78 -1.33 -13.21
C ASN A 55 30.99 -2.03 -12.58
N GLU A 56 32.12 -2.08 -13.30
CA GLU A 56 33.40 -2.63 -12.81
C GLU A 56 33.89 -1.89 -11.54
N GLU A 57 33.76 -0.56 -11.50
CA GLU A 57 34.07 0.23 -10.30
C GLU A 57 33.10 -0.02 -9.13
N SER A 58 31.87 -0.45 -9.43
CA SER A 58 30.79 -0.75 -8.48
C SER A 58 30.78 -2.22 -8.02
N GLU A 59 31.67 -3.07 -8.54
CA GLU A 59 31.71 -4.48 -8.16
C GLU A 59 32.09 -4.67 -6.69
N GLY A 60 31.22 -5.39 -5.97
CA GLY A 60 31.45 -5.84 -4.60
C GLY A 60 30.30 -5.51 -3.64
N LEU A 61 29.80 -6.54 -2.95
CA LEU A 61 28.75 -6.45 -1.95
C LEU A 61 29.03 -5.37 -0.88
N GLY A 62 30.30 -5.22 -0.49
CA GLY A 62 30.72 -4.21 0.50
C GLY A 62 30.61 -2.76 0.00
N LYS A 63 30.89 -2.49 -1.29
CA LYS A 63 30.70 -1.16 -1.88
C LYS A 63 29.22 -0.84 -2.03
N ALA A 64 28.41 -1.81 -2.46
CA ALA A 64 26.96 -1.66 -2.55
C ALA A 64 26.34 -1.33 -1.18
N LEU A 65 26.72 -2.05 -0.12
CA LEU A 65 26.26 -1.74 1.25
C LEU A 65 26.72 -0.36 1.72
N LYS A 66 27.97 0.02 1.44
CA LYS A 66 28.49 1.36 1.77
C LYS A 66 27.75 2.46 1.01
N GLU A 67 27.39 2.24 -0.24
CA GLU A 67 26.62 3.18 -1.06
C GLU A 67 25.19 3.33 -0.53
N ILE A 68 24.50 2.22 -0.20
CA ILE A 68 23.18 2.24 0.42
C ILE A 68 23.22 3.01 1.74
N TRP A 69 24.19 2.69 2.61
CA TRP A 69 24.38 3.40 3.88
C TRP A 69 24.65 4.89 3.67
N GLY A 70 25.51 5.23 2.71
CA GLY A 70 25.78 6.60 2.32
C GLY A 70 24.52 7.34 1.83
N ASN A 71 23.66 6.68 1.07
CA ASN A 71 22.40 7.27 0.59
C ASN A 71 21.37 7.43 1.72
N ILE A 72 21.32 6.51 2.69
CA ILE A 72 20.49 6.65 3.90
C ILE A 72 20.95 7.86 4.73
N VAL A 73 22.26 8.04 4.95
CA VAL A 73 22.73 9.19 5.74
C VAL A 73 22.51 10.52 4.99
N ASN A 74 22.69 10.53 3.68
CA ASN A 74 22.56 11.72 2.84
C ASN A 74 21.13 11.93 2.27
N MET A 75 20.12 11.27 2.84
CA MET A 75 18.76 11.39 2.34
C MET A 75 18.18 12.79 2.61
N PRO A 76 17.38 13.36 1.68
CA PRO A 76 16.80 14.68 1.86
C PRO A 76 15.84 14.72 3.04
N GLN A 77 15.63 15.93 3.59
CA GLN A 77 14.82 16.14 4.79
C GLN A 77 13.38 15.65 4.62
N THR A 78 12.75 15.99 3.48
CA THR A 78 11.41 15.52 3.08
C THR A 78 11.30 14.00 3.18
N MET A 79 12.30 13.27 2.71
CA MET A 79 12.31 11.80 2.73
C MET A 79 12.38 11.25 4.16
N ARG A 80 13.14 11.88 5.07
CA ARG A 80 13.23 11.47 6.48
C ARG A 80 11.91 11.67 7.21
N GLN A 81 11.25 12.79 6.96
CA GLN A 81 9.96 13.10 7.56
C GLN A 81 8.88 12.15 7.01
N LEU A 82 8.88 11.90 5.69
CA LEU A 82 7.98 10.94 5.08
C LEU A 82 8.21 9.51 5.58
N ALA A 83 9.43 9.12 5.93
CA ALA A 83 9.70 7.80 6.49
C ALA A 83 8.85 7.51 7.74
N VAL A 84 8.68 8.50 8.62
CA VAL A 84 7.84 8.38 9.82
C VAL A 84 6.36 8.25 9.46
N VAL A 85 5.88 9.10 8.53
CA VAL A 85 4.49 9.04 8.04
C VAL A 85 4.21 7.68 7.40
N GLN A 86 5.10 7.21 6.53
CA GLN A 86 5.00 5.92 5.85
C GLN A 86 5.03 4.77 6.85
N PHE A 87 5.87 4.85 7.89
CA PHE A 87 5.93 3.81 8.91
C PHE A 87 4.56 3.56 9.54
N PHE A 88 3.91 4.60 10.06
CA PHE A 88 2.59 4.47 10.68
C PHE A 88 1.48 4.15 9.67
N THR A 89 1.56 4.71 8.47
CA THR A 89 0.61 4.45 7.39
C THR A 89 0.65 2.98 6.98
N TRP A 90 1.83 2.42 6.70
CA TRP A 90 1.93 1.03 6.26
C TRP A 90 1.73 0.06 7.40
N LEU A 91 2.16 0.38 8.62
CA LEU A 91 1.80 -0.41 9.80
C LEU A 91 0.29 -0.57 9.91
N GLY A 92 -0.47 0.52 9.73
CA GLY A 92 -1.94 0.47 9.74
C GLY A 92 -2.53 -0.34 8.58
N MET A 93 -1.98 -0.21 7.37
CA MET A 93 -2.43 -1.01 6.22
C MET A 93 -2.14 -2.49 6.41
N PHE A 94 -1.04 -2.88 7.05
CA PHE A 94 -0.77 -4.29 7.35
C PHE A 94 -1.72 -4.85 8.40
N CYS A 95 -2.17 -4.07 9.38
CA CYS A 95 -3.28 -4.47 10.24
C CYS A 95 -4.54 -4.78 9.43
N VAL A 96 -4.86 -3.96 8.42
CA VAL A 96 -6.01 -4.19 7.53
C VAL A 96 -5.81 -5.45 6.69
N PHE A 97 -4.67 -5.58 6.00
CA PHE A 97 -4.44 -6.73 5.11
C PHE A 97 -4.46 -8.07 5.81
N LEU A 98 -3.94 -8.12 7.05
CA LEU A 98 -3.89 -9.35 7.82
C LEU A 98 -5.21 -9.65 8.53
N TYR A 99 -5.91 -8.62 9.03
CA TYR A 99 -6.97 -8.83 10.01
C TYR A 99 -8.35 -8.29 9.62
N LEU A 100 -8.49 -7.54 8.52
CA LEU A 100 -9.83 -7.07 8.08
C LEU A 100 -10.77 -8.23 7.74
N PRO A 101 -10.39 -9.24 6.93
CA PRO A 101 -11.29 -10.35 6.64
C PRO A 101 -11.78 -11.12 7.88
N PRO A 102 -10.90 -11.62 8.77
CA PRO A 102 -11.36 -12.31 9.96
C PRO A 102 -12.10 -11.36 10.93
N ALA A 103 -11.77 -10.07 10.97
CA ALA A 103 -12.53 -9.09 11.77
C ALA A 103 -13.97 -8.96 11.27
N ILE A 104 -14.21 -8.90 9.96
CA ILE A 104 -15.56 -8.86 9.39
C ILE A 104 -16.31 -10.16 9.73
N ALA A 105 -15.66 -11.32 9.55
CA ALA A 105 -16.29 -12.61 9.83
C ALA A 105 -16.70 -12.79 11.31
N HIS A 106 -15.81 -12.42 12.24
CA HIS A 106 -16.11 -12.54 13.67
C HIS A 106 -17.03 -11.44 14.20
N HIS A 107 -16.79 -10.17 13.83
CA HIS A 107 -17.48 -9.03 14.44
C HIS A 107 -18.83 -8.71 13.79
N ILE A 108 -18.89 -8.70 12.45
CA ILE A 108 -20.11 -8.33 11.72
C ILE A 108 -21.01 -9.54 11.51
N PHE A 109 -20.44 -10.70 11.19
CA PHE A 109 -21.20 -11.93 10.95
C PHE A 109 -21.38 -12.78 12.21
N GLY A 110 -20.64 -12.50 13.29
CA GLY A 110 -20.80 -13.20 14.57
C GLY A 110 -20.27 -14.64 14.54
N ALA A 111 -19.32 -14.96 13.66
CA ALA A 111 -18.79 -16.31 13.57
C ALA A 111 -18.07 -16.73 14.85
N ALA A 112 -18.49 -17.84 15.47
CA ALA A 112 -17.88 -18.36 16.69
C ALA A 112 -16.61 -19.20 16.42
N SER A 113 -16.43 -19.71 15.20
CA SER A 113 -15.31 -20.55 14.81
C SER A 113 -14.96 -20.35 13.34
N GLU A 114 -13.66 -20.38 13.03
CA GLU A 114 -13.14 -20.28 11.65
C GLU A 114 -13.55 -21.45 10.74
N ARG A 115 -14.08 -22.54 11.31
CA ARG A 115 -14.58 -23.70 10.55
C ARG A 115 -16.08 -23.60 10.23
N SER A 116 -16.75 -22.56 10.70
CA SER A 116 -18.18 -22.40 10.48
C SER A 116 -18.48 -21.85 9.08
N GLU A 117 -19.64 -22.20 8.54
CA GLU A 117 -20.16 -21.61 7.30
C GLU A 117 -20.31 -20.09 7.42
N VAL A 118 -20.77 -19.61 8.59
CA VAL A 118 -20.89 -18.17 8.91
C VAL A 118 -19.54 -17.44 8.81
N TYR A 119 -18.44 -18.10 9.18
CA TYR A 119 -17.10 -17.52 8.98
C TYR A 119 -16.77 -17.39 7.50
N SER A 120 -17.05 -18.44 6.71
CA SER A 120 -16.83 -18.43 5.27
C SER A 120 -17.63 -17.33 4.58
N ASP A 121 -18.92 -17.18 4.91
CA ASP A 121 -19.77 -16.07 4.43
C ASP A 121 -19.19 -14.70 4.79
N GLY A 122 -18.64 -14.57 6.00
CA GLY A 122 -17.99 -13.35 6.46
C GLY A 122 -16.71 -13.02 5.68
N ILE A 123 -15.90 -14.03 5.33
CA ILE A 123 -14.71 -13.86 4.49
C ILE A 123 -15.10 -13.48 3.06
N GLU A 124 -16.14 -14.10 2.49
CA GLU A 124 -16.66 -13.70 1.18
C GLU A 124 -17.13 -12.24 1.19
N TRP A 125 -17.84 -11.83 2.24
CA TRP A 125 -18.27 -10.44 2.41
C TRP A 125 -17.09 -9.48 2.59
N ALA A 126 -16.02 -9.91 3.26
CA ALA A 126 -14.79 -9.13 3.33
C ALA A 126 -14.20 -8.89 1.94
N GLY A 127 -14.29 -9.86 1.02
CA GLY A 127 -13.94 -9.68 -0.39
C GLY A 127 -14.74 -8.56 -1.07
N VAL A 128 -16.05 -8.48 -0.79
CA VAL A 128 -16.91 -7.37 -1.26
C VAL A 128 -16.48 -6.04 -0.65
N CYS A 129 -16.19 -5.99 0.65
CA CYS A 129 -15.65 -4.81 1.32
C CYS A 129 -14.31 -4.34 0.70
N ILE A 130 -13.43 -5.29 0.35
CA ILE A 130 -12.17 -5.03 -0.35
C ILE A 130 -12.43 -4.42 -1.73
N ALA A 131 -13.41 -4.95 -2.47
CA ALA A 131 -13.82 -4.40 -3.75
C ALA A 131 -14.35 -2.96 -3.61
N VAL A 132 -15.14 -2.67 -2.57
CA VAL A 132 -15.69 -1.33 -2.30
C VAL A 132 -14.60 -0.31 -1.99
N TYR A 133 -13.62 -0.62 -1.12
CA TYR A 133 -12.56 0.35 -0.84
C TYR A 133 -11.66 0.55 -2.06
N ASN A 134 -11.38 -0.50 -2.85
CA ASN A 134 -10.58 -0.36 -4.09
C ASN A 134 -11.34 0.43 -5.17
N GLY A 135 -12.64 0.21 -5.32
CA GLY A 135 -13.49 1.02 -6.20
C GLY A 135 -13.53 2.48 -5.78
N THR A 136 -13.63 2.73 -4.47
CA THR A 136 -13.53 4.09 -3.91
C THR A 136 -12.15 4.69 -4.20
N CYS A 137 -11.07 3.93 -3.99
CA CYS A 137 -9.71 4.37 -4.30
C CYS A 137 -9.56 4.79 -5.76
N PHE A 138 -10.11 4.01 -6.71
CA PHE A 138 -10.12 4.35 -8.13
C PHE A 138 -10.85 5.67 -8.40
N VAL A 139 -12.05 5.87 -7.84
CA VAL A 139 -12.81 7.12 -8.06
C VAL A 139 -12.09 8.32 -7.43
N VAL A 140 -11.58 8.15 -6.22
CA VAL A 140 -10.88 9.23 -5.49
C VAL A 140 -9.58 9.60 -6.19
N SER A 141 -8.80 8.64 -6.71
CA SER A 141 -7.52 8.92 -7.36
C SER A 141 -7.65 9.86 -8.57
N LEU A 142 -8.76 9.78 -9.31
CA LEU A 142 -9.05 10.67 -10.46
C LEU A 142 -9.20 12.15 -10.07
N ILE A 143 -9.66 12.42 -8.85
CA ILE A 143 -9.90 13.79 -8.34
C ILE A 143 -8.82 14.24 -7.35
N LEU A 144 -8.07 13.30 -6.78
CA LEU A 144 -7.13 13.54 -5.69
C LEU A 144 -6.05 14.57 -6.08
N SER A 145 -5.49 14.46 -7.28
CA SER A 145 -4.48 15.43 -7.77
C SER A 145 -5.04 16.85 -7.90
N LYS A 146 -6.32 17.00 -8.28
CA LYS A 146 -6.98 18.32 -8.37
C LYS A 146 -7.19 18.92 -6.98
N ILE A 147 -7.58 18.11 -6.00
CA ILE A 147 -7.73 18.54 -4.60
C ILE A 147 -6.38 18.96 -4.03
N ALA A 148 -5.34 18.15 -4.24
CA ALA A 148 -3.99 18.43 -3.77
C ALA A 148 -3.44 19.77 -4.28
N LYS A 149 -3.72 20.12 -5.55
CA LYS A 149 -3.37 21.43 -6.13
C LYS A 149 -4.15 22.60 -5.54
N ARG A 150 -5.37 22.37 -5.03
CA ARG A 150 -6.24 23.44 -4.47
C ARG A 150 -5.93 23.78 -3.02
N ILE A 151 -5.58 22.79 -2.19
CA ILE A 151 -5.43 23.00 -0.72
C ILE A 151 -4.05 22.64 -0.15
N SER A 152 -3.17 21.99 -0.92
CA SER A 152 -1.87 21.37 -0.56
C SER A 152 -1.90 19.84 -0.49
N ARG A 153 -0.77 19.22 -0.87
CA ARG A 153 -0.54 17.78 -0.80
C ARG A 153 -0.55 17.28 0.64
N LYS A 154 0.11 18.01 1.54
CA LYS A 154 0.15 17.69 2.98
C LYS A 154 -1.24 17.61 3.59
N LEU A 155 -2.04 18.67 3.44
CA LEU A 155 -3.39 18.69 4.00
C LEU A 155 -4.28 17.62 3.38
N THR A 156 -4.19 17.43 2.05
CA THR A 156 -4.91 16.37 1.35
C THR A 156 -4.58 15.00 1.93
N HIS A 157 -3.30 14.69 2.12
CA HIS A 157 -2.87 13.41 2.66
C HIS A 157 -3.29 13.22 4.12
N SER A 158 -3.16 14.24 4.97
CA SER A 158 -3.65 14.22 6.35
C SER A 158 -5.14 13.91 6.42
N ILE A 159 -5.97 14.62 5.63
CA ILE A 159 -7.42 14.39 5.61
C ILE A 159 -7.74 12.98 5.14
N CYS A 160 -7.08 12.50 4.09
CA CYS A 160 -7.32 11.15 3.58
C CYS A 160 -6.98 10.08 4.63
N LEU A 161 -5.84 10.21 5.32
CA LEU A 161 -5.46 9.31 6.40
C LEU A 161 -6.43 9.38 7.58
N LEU A 162 -6.91 10.57 7.95
CA LEU A 162 -7.95 10.72 8.98
C LEU A 162 -9.27 10.07 8.57
N CYS A 163 -9.69 10.19 7.30
CA CYS A 163 -10.87 9.49 6.78
C CYS A 163 -10.70 7.97 6.86
N GLY A 164 -9.52 7.44 6.53
CA GLY A 164 -9.21 6.02 6.69
C GLY A 164 -9.20 5.59 8.16
N GLY A 165 -8.56 6.38 9.03
CA GLY A 165 -8.46 6.11 10.46
C GLY A 165 -9.84 6.08 11.12
N ALA A 166 -10.66 7.10 10.85
CA ALA A 166 -12.05 7.14 11.29
C ALA A 166 -12.87 5.98 10.70
N GLY A 167 -12.66 5.63 9.43
CA GLY A 167 -13.29 4.47 8.79
C GLY A 167 -12.98 3.18 9.54
N LEU A 168 -11.71 2.89 9.82
CA LEU A 168 -11.31 1.68 10.54
C LEU A 168 -11.79 1.66 12.00
N ILE A 169 -11.68 2.79 12.72
CA ILE A 169 -12.15 2.89 14.11
C ILE A 169 -13.67 2.73 14.18
N SER A 170 -14.42 3.25 13.19
CA SER A 170 -15.89 3.15 13.16
C SER A 170 -16.40 1.70 13.12
N LEU A 171 -15.59 0.74 12.64
CA LEU A 171 -15.96 -0.68 12.61
C LEU A 171 -16.25 -1.24 14.02
N PHE A 172 -15.70 -0.63 15.08
CA PHE A 172 -16.03 -0.98 16.46
C PHE A 172 -17.54 -0.87 16.74
N PHE A 173 -18.19 0.14 16.19
CA PHE A 173 -19.61 0.44 16.44
C PHE A 173 -20.53 -0.21 15.41
N ILE A 174 -19.99 -0.71 14.30
CA ILE A 174 -20.76 -1.24 13.18
C ILE A 174 -20.98 -2.74 13.34
N HIS A 175 -22.25 -3.12 13.44
CA HIS A 175 -22.69 -4.52 13.51
C HIS A 175 -23.45 -4.94 12.24
N ASN A 176 -23.79 -3.98 11.36
CA ASN A 176 -24.53 -4.23 10.12
C ASN A 176 -23.56 -4.32 8.93
N LYS A 177 -23.63 -5.42 8.18
CA LYS A 177 -22.75 -5.70 7.04
C LYS A 177 -22.77 -4.66 5.92
N TYR A 178 -23.89 -3.97 5.70
CA TYR A 178 -24.00 -2.91 4.69
C TYR A 178 -23.44 -1.58 5.19
N LEU A 179 -23.53 -1.32 6.50
CA LEU A 179 -22.98 -0.11 7.09
C LEU A 179 -21.44 -0.13 7.08
N ALA A 180 -20.83 -1.32 7.02
CA ALA A 180 -19.38 -1.49 6.85
C ALA A 180 -18.86 -0.85 5.55
N PHE A 181 -19.69 -0.67 4.52
CA PHE A 181 -19.29 0.04 3.30
C PHE A 181 -18.92 1.50 3.57
N ALA A 182 -19.53 2.16 4.56
CA ALA A 182 -19.14 3.52 4.94
C ALA A 182 -17.68 3.55 5.45
N SER A 183 -17.28 2.57 6.25
CA SER A 183 -15.90 2.40 6.71
C SER A 183 -14.95 2.11 5.53
N MET A 184 -15.38 1.29 4.57
CA MET A 184 -14.59 0.95 3.39
C MET A 184 -14.39 2.15 2.45
N ILE A 185 -15.37 3.06 2.36
CA ILE A 185 -15.21 4.31 1.64
C ILE A 185 -14.10 5.16 2.29
N GLY A 186 -14.10 5.30 3.61
CA GLY A 186 -13.04 5.99 4.34
C GLY A 186 -11.67 5.39 4.09
N LEU A 187 -11.56 4.05 4.16
CA LEU A 187 -10.33 3.32 3.85
C LEU A 187 -9.88 3.52 2.40
N GLY A 188 -10.82 3.54 1.44
CA GLY A 188 -10.52 3.74 0.03
C GLY A 188 -9.97 5.15 -0.27
N ILE A 189 -10.50 6.17 0.41
CA ILE A 189 -9.98 7.55 0.35
C ILE A 189 -8.53 7.58 0.85
N ALA A 190 -8.25 6.94 2.00
CA ALA A 190 -6.88 6.83 2.50
C ALA A 190 -5.98 6.11 1.50
N TRP A 191 -6.41 4.95 0.99
CA TRP A 191 -5.64 4.12 0.07
C TRP A 191 -5.21 4.86 -1.19
N ALA A 192 -6.12 5.64 -1.80
CA ALA A 192 -5.80 6.48 -2.96
C ALA A 192 -4.66 7.47 -2.64
N SER A 193 -4.69 8.06 -1.44
CA SER A 193 -3.68 9.01 -1.03
C SER A 193 -2.35 8.37 -0.68
N ILE A 194 -2.35 7.21 -0.02
CA ILE A 194 -1.15 6.46 0.36
C ILE A 194 -0.30 6.13 -0.88
N LEU A 195 -0.95 5.75 -1.98
CA LEU A 195 -0.27 5.36 -3.22
C LEU A 195 0.21 6.53 -4.09
N ALA A 196 -0.38 7.72 -3.94
CA ALA A 196 -0.11 8.84 -4.85
C ALA A 196 0.64 10.00 -4.20
N ILE A 197 0.18 10.48 -3.05
CA ILE A 197 0.61 11.78 -2.52
C ILE A 197 2.02 11.75 -1.92
N PRO A 198 2.40 10.77 -1.08
CA PRO A 198 3.77 10.66 -0.57
C PRO A 198 4.83 10.56 -1.66
N TYR A 199 4.56 9.78 -2.71
CA TYR A 199 5.46 9.64 -3.85
C TYR A 199 5.59 10.95 -4.62
N SER A 200 4.51 11.72 -4.76
CA SER A 200 4.57 13.05 -5.39
C SER A 200 5.32 14.09 -4.55
N MET A 201 5.18 14.08 -3.22
CA MET A 201 5.97 14.97 -2.35
C MET A 201 7.45 14.58 -2.37
N LEU A 202 7.74 13.29 -2.49
CA LEU A 202 9.10 12.79 -2.53
C LEU A 202 9.78 13.09 -3.87
N SER A 203 9.13 12.81 -5.01
CA SER A 203 9.72 12.96 -6.35
C SER A 203 10.33 14.34 -6.56
N ASP A 204 9.65 15.37 -6.06
CA ASP A 204 10.03 16.77 -6.26
C ASP A 204 11.21 17.17 -5.35
N ALA A 205 11.36 16.51 -4.21
CA ALA A 205 12.46 16.72 -3.27
C ALA A 205 13.72 15.90 -3.62
N LEU A 206 13.67 15.02 -4.63
CA LEU A 206 14.78 14.12 -4.97
C LEU A 206 15.70 14.71 -6.06
N PRO A 207 17.03 14.52 -5.95
CA PRO A 207 17.96 14.91 -7.00
C PRO A 207 17.68 14.14 -8.30
N LYS A 208 17.45 14.84 -9.43
CA LYS A 208 17.09 14.26 -10.74
C LYS A 208 17.97 13.07 -11.16
N ARG A 209 19.28 13.11 -10.88
CA ARG A 209 20.25 12.06 -11.24
C ARG A 209 20.20 10.80 -10.35
N LYS A 210 19.50 10.84 -9.22
CA LYS A 210 19.44 9.75 -8.22
C LYS A 210 18.01 9.35 -7.84
N ILE A 211 16.99 9.83 -8.56
CA ILE A 211 15.57 9.54 -8.26
C ILE A 211 15.34 8.05 -8.07
N GLY A 212 15.80 7.20 -8.99
CA GLY A 212 15.60 5.74 -8.90
C GLY A 212 16.16 5.11 -7.62
N ILE A 213 17.36 5.52 -7.19
CA ILE A 213 18.01 4.99 -5.98
C ILE A 213 17.21 5.39 -4.73
N TYR A 214 16.84 6.66 -4.62
CA TYR A 214 16.08 7.16 -3.46
C TYR A 214 14.63 6.66 -3.45
N MET A 215 13.99 6.50 -4.61
CA MET A 215 12.67 5.87 -4.73
C MET A 215 12.73 4.40 -4.28
N GLY A 216 13.76 3.65 -4.67
CA GLY A 216 13.98 2.29 -4.18
C GLY A 216 14.17 2.24 -2.66
N LEU A 217 14.97 3.15 -2.11
CA LEU A 217 15.16 3.25 -0.66
C LEU A 217 13.87 3.67 0.08
N PHE A 218 13.01 4.47 -0.54
CA PHE A 218 11.72 4.85 0.06
C PHE A 218 10.82 3.64 0.30
N ASN A 219 10.83 2.65 -0.60
CA ASN A 219 10.09 1.41 -0.40
C ASN A 219 10.58 0.60 0.81
N ALA A 220 11.83 0.80 1.27
CA ALA A 220 12.28 0.17 2.51
C ALA A 220 11.43 0.64 3.71
N PHE A 221 10.91 1.88 3.70
CA PHE A 221 10.00 2.39 4.73
C PHE A 221 8.60 1.77 4.68
N ILE A 222 8.28 1.03 3.62
CA ILE A 222 7.07 0.22 3.49
C ILE A 222 7.31 -1.20 4.04
N VAL A 223 8.47 -1.77 3.68
CA VAL A 223 8.85 -3.14 4.07
C VAL A 223 9.18 -3.25 5.56
N ILE A 224 9.79 -2.22 6.17
CA ILE A 224 10.11 -2.25 7.60
C ILE A 224 8.83 -2.42 8.46
N PRO A 225 7.78 -1.59 8.30
CA PRO A 225 6.48 -1.81 8.94
C PRO A 225 5.90 -3.19 8.67
N GLN A 226 6.07 -3.73 7.47
CA GLN A 226 5.60 -5.08 7.12
C GLN A 226 6.24 -6.15 7.99
N ILE A 227 7.56 -6.09 8.17
CA ILE A 227 8.31 -7.04 9.01
C ILE A 227 7.89 -6.88 10.47
N VAL A 228 7.78 -5.64 10.96
CA VAL A 228 7.31 -5.34 12.32
C VAL A 228 5.89 -5.89 12.53
N ALA A 229 5.00 -5.69 11.57
CA ALA A 229 3.63 -6.17 11.63
C ALA A 229 3.56 -7.71 11.62
N ALA A 230 4.27 -8.35 10.69
CA ALA A 230 4.27 -9.80 10.52
C ALA A 230 4.84 -10.53 11.75
N LEU A 231 5.89 -9.99 12.38
CA LEU A 231 6.52 -10.58 13.56
C LEU A 231 5.82 -10.18 14.88
N GLY A 232 5.30 -8.96 14.95
CA GLY A 232 4.81 -8.35 16.18
C GLY A 232 3.31 -8.51 16.41
N LEU A 233 2.47 -8.39 15.37
CA LEU A 233 1.01 -8.31 15.57
C LEU A 233 0.41 -9.59 16.13
N GLY A 234 0.96 -10.77 15.80
CA GLY A 234 0.52 -12.03 16.39
C GLY A 234 0.71 -12.06 17.90
N TRP A 235 1.87 -11.62 18.39
CA TRP A 235 2.13 -11.50 19.82
C TRP A 235 1.24 -10.43 20.47
N VAL A 236 1.11 -9.26 19.85
CA VAL A 236 0.23 -8.18 20.36
C VAL A 236 -1.22 -8.65 20.45
N MET A 237 -1.70 -9.39 19.45
CA MET A 237 -3.05 -9.95 19.42
C MET A 237 -3.31 -10.88 20.62
N VAL A 238 -2.41 -11.81 20.87
CA VAL A 238 -2.58 -12.82 21.94
C VAL A 238 -2.39 -12.20 23.33
N THR A 239 -1.44 -11.27 23.49
CA THR A 239 -1.09 -10.72 24.80
C THR A 239 -1.95 -9.53 25.23
N PHE A 240 -2.31 -8.63 24.31
CA PHE A 240 -2.98 -7.36 24.67
C PHE A 240 -4.41 -7.24 24.15
N LEU A 241 -4.77 -7.96 23.09
CA LEU A 241 -6.03 -7.73 22.37
C LEU A 241 -7.03 -8.89 22.52
N ASN A 242 -6.80 -9.80 23.48
CA ASN A 242 -7.67 -10.94 23.77
C ASN A 242 -8.07 -11.74 22.51
N SER A 243 -7.13 -11.89 21.56
CA SER A 243 -7.36 -12.56 20.26
C SER A 243 -8.53 -11.99 19.43
N THR A 244 -8.85 -10.71 19.63
CA THR A 244 -9.92 -10.04 18.88
C THR A 244 -9.34 -9.36 17.63
N HIS A 245 -9.62 -9.95 16.47
CA HIS A 245 -9.19 -9.46 15.16
C HIS A 245 -9.56 -8.00 14.90
N LEU A 246 -10.76 -7.58 15.33
CA LEU A 246 -11.22 -6.19 15.19
C LEU A 246 -10.30 -5.18 15.88
N TYR A 247 -9.76 -5.50 17.05
CA TYR A 247 -8.91 -4.55 17.78
C TYR A 247 -7.58 -4.29 17.06
N VAL A 248 -7.07 -5.25 16.29
CA VAL A 248 -5.91 -5.03 15.43
C VAL A 248 -6.26 -4.08 14.28
N VAL A 249 -7.46 -4.21 13.69
CA VAL A 249 -7.94 -3.27 12.66
C VAL A 249 -8.10 -1.85 13.22
N ILE A 250 -8.64 -1.71 14.44
CA ILE A 250 -8.75 -0.42 15.14
C ILE A 250 -7.36 0.17 15.43
N LEU A 251 -6.41 -0.66 15.87
CA LEU A 251 -5.02 -0.24 16.06
C LEU A 251 -4.43 0.30 14.74
N GLY A 252 -4.76 -0.34 13.61
CA GLY A 252 -4.41 0.19 12.29
C GLY A 252 -5.04 1.56 11.99
N GLY A 253 -6.31 1.75 12.37
CA GLY A 253 -6.98 3.05 12.30
C GLY A 253 -6.32 4.13 13.15
N ILE A 254 -5.92 3.80 14.39
CA ILE A 254 -5.17 4.69 15.28
C ILE A 254 -3.81 5.02 14.65
N SER A 255 -3.13 4.03 14.05
CA SER A 255 -1.88 4.23 13.33
C SER A 255 -2.03 5.22 12.17
N PHE A 256 -3.14 5.18 11.41
CA PHE A 256 -3.42 6.21 10.39
C PHE A 256 -3.60 7.60 10.98
N VAL A 257 -4.28 7.71 12.13
CA VAL A 257 -4.45 9.00 12.81
C VAL A 257 -3.08 9.55 13.23
N ILE A 258 -2.21 8.73 13.81
CA ILE A 258 -0.83 9.13 14.16
C ILE A 258 -0.07 9.55 12.89
N GLY A 259 -0.14 8.75 11.83
CA GLY A 259 0.47 9.08 10.54
C GLY A 259 0.00 10.44 10.00
N ALA A 260 -1.32 10.69 10.05
CA ALA A 260 -1.93 11.96 9.61
C ALA A 260 -1.44 13.17 10.41
N LEU A 261 -1.22 13.00 11.71
CA LEU A 261 -0.68 14.02 12.60
C LEU A 261 0.82 14.28 12.37
N CYS A 262 1.55 13.31 11.82
CA CYS A 262 2.95 13.48 11.42
C CYS A 262 3.12 14.19 10.06
N VAL A 263 2.12 14.13 9.17
CA VAL A 263 2.21 14.73 7.82
C VAL A 263 2.53 16.24 7.82
N PRO A 264 1.98 17.09 8.70
CA PRO A 264 2.30 18.53 8.71
C PRO A 264 3.79 18.85 8.85
N ILE A 265 4.57 17.96 9.48
CA ILE A 265 6.02 18.08 9.72
C ILE A 265 6.81 17.93 8.41
N VAL A 266 6.23 17.34 7.36
CA VAL A 266 6.90 17.12 6.08
C VAL A 266 7.17 18.46 5.38
N ASP A 267 8.38 18.64 4.89
CA ASP A 267 8.77 19.76 4.03
C ASP A 267 8.38 19.43 2.59
N ASP A 268 7.28 20.04 2.14
CA ASP A 268 6.74 19.85 0.79
C ASP A 268 7.33 20.93 -0.13
N VAL A 269 8.40 20.57 -0.84
CA VAL A 269 9.06 21.44 -1.81
C VAL A 269 8.23 21.37 -3.10
N ALA A 270 7.25 22.26 -3.23
CA ALA A 270 6.50 22.40 -4.47
C ALA A 270 7.46 22.87 -5.59
N GLU A 271 7.26 22.38 -6.82
CA GLU A 271 7.86 23.02 -8.00
C GLU A 271 7.49 24.51 -7.96
N GLU A 272 8.49 25.40 -7.85
CA GLU A 272 8.36 26.68 -8.52
C GLU A 272 8.15 26.33 -10.00
N GLU A 273 6.98 26.64 -10.55
CA GLU A 273 6.79 26.63 -12.01
C GLU A 273 7.89 27.54 -12.57
N ASP A 274 8.95 26.92 -13.10
CA ASP A 274 10.00 27.62 -13.83
C ASP A 274 9.40 28.08 -15.15
N ASP A 275 8.68 29.20 -15.10
CA ASP A 275 8.13 29.94 -16.23
C ASP A 275 9.26 30.56 -17.10
N SER A 276 10.52 30.17 -16.88
CA SER A 276 11.71 30.73 -17.54
C SER A 276 12.45 29.80 -18.50
N LEU A 277 11.91 28.60 -18.81
CA LEU A 277 12.44 27.82 -19.93
C LEU A 277 11.80 28.27 -21.25
N PRO A 278 12.50 29.03 -22.13
CA PRO A 278 11.95 29.39 -23.42
C PRO A 278 11.70 28.13 -24.24
N SER A 279 10.50 28.04 -24.79
CA SER A 279 10.10 27.09 -25.81
C SER A 279 11.05 27.19 -27.02
N GLN A 280 12.11 26.38 -27.03
CA GLN A 280 12.94 26.17 -28.22
C GLN A 280 13.07 24.69 -28.49
N VAL A 281 12.04 24.14 -29.13
CA VAL A 281 12.23 23.07 -30.12
C VAL A 281 11.97 23.76 -31.47
N PRO A 282 12.99 24.02 -32.31
CA PRO A 282 12.71 24.47 -33.66
C PRO A 282 11.98 23.35 -34.39
N ALA A 283 10.86 23.69 -35.03
CA ALA A 283 10.22 22.82 -36.00
C ALA A 283 11.20 22.59 -37.15
N GLU A 284 11.70 21.37 -37.28
CA GLU A 284 12.39 20.94 -38.49
C GLU A 284 11.35 20.88 -39.62
N SER A 285 11.61 21.69 -40.66
CA SER A 285 10.91 21.74 -41.94
C SER A 285 11.34 20.62 -42.87
#